data_AF-A0A950AHD8-F1
#
_entry.id   AF-A0A950AHD8-F1
#
_cell.length_a   1.000
_cell.length_b   1.000
_cell.length_c   1.000
_cell.angle_alpha   90.00
_cell.angle_beta   90.00
_cell.angle_gamma   90.00
#
_symmetry.space_group_name_H-M   'P 1'
#
loop_
_entity.id
_entity.type
_entity.pdbx_description
1 polymer ?
#
loop_
_entity_poly.entity_id
_entity_poly.type
_entity_poly.pdbx_seq_one_letter_code
_entity_poly.pdbx_strand_id
1 'polypeptide(L)'
;MGPYISQFLWLEVPYGIKSIDQRYRFPGRNQHFLTEFAEWLACQRGAEPVLTLQFDSSPRYMCSNRELAEYVHQDFSFQTYLNAALIMLRLGGEALSPTNPYRDSRTQFGDITFGNKNVLSMVAQAALLGQKGAYYHKWLVHRRLRPECLAGRIEVHLSGRKSYDIDSAVLNCDAVARTKAAYGTHLLPVAFPEGCPTHPSYPAAHAANAGACATILKAFFNEDYPIPHPVEATADGSGLTPWKGQPLTLGNEVNKLANNVALGRNAAGVHFRSDSINGLFVGEEQALGLLCDYSRTYNERFGGFVLSTFRGEKVKICDANLQTV
;
A
#
# COMPACT_ATOMS: atom_id res chain seq x y z
N MET A 1 -1.84 8.41 -12.84
CA MET A 1 -1.12 8.73 -14.10
C MET A 1 -0.17 7.60 -14.42
N GLY A 2 0.05 7.28 -15.70
CA GLY A 2 0.98 6.22 -16.11
C GLY A 2 0.44 4.80 -15.96
N PRO A 3 1.33 3.79 -15.99
CA PRO A 3 1.00 2.39 -15.71
C PRO A 3 0.32 2.23 -14.36
N TYR A 4 -0.46 1.15 -14.19
CA TYR A 4 -1.21 0.91 -12.94
C TYR A 4 -0.29 0.68 -11.73
N ILE A 5 0.85 0.03 -11.94
CA ILE A 5 1.85 -0.26 -10.90
C ILE A 5 2.85 0.90 -10.82
N SER A 6 3.24 1.26 -9.59
CA SER A 6 4.24 2.28 -9.30
C SER A 6 5.61 1.88 -9.83
N GLN A 7 6.35 2.86 -10.35
CA GLN A 7 7.76 2.68 -10.72
C GLN A 7 8.58 2.09 -9.57
N PHE A 8 8.26 2.43 -8.32
CA PHE A 8 8.97 1.92 -7.14
C PHE A 8 8.79 0.41 -6.88
N LEU A 9 7.91 -0.27 -7.61
CA LEU A 9 7.73 -1.73 -7.60
C LEU A 9 8.45 -2.43 -8.76
N TRP A 10 9.09 -1.69 -9.66
CA TRP A 10 9.81 -2.23 -10.83
C TRP A 10 11.26 -1.79 -10.90
N LEU A 11 11.56 -0.55 -10.52
CA LEU A 11 12.92 0.00 -10.58
C LEU A 11 13.86 -0.78 -9.66
N GLU A 12 15.09 -0.96 -10.11
CA GLU A 12 16.15 -1.60 -9.32
C GLU A 12 16.39 -0.81 -8.02
N VAL A 13 16.39 -1.51 -6.88
CA VAL A 13 16.60 -0.88 -5.57
C VAL A 13 18.09 -0.90 -5.24
N PRO A 14 18.75 0.26 -5.01
CA PRO A 14 20.11 0.27 -4.49
C PRO A 14 20.13 -0.22 -3.04
N TYR A 15 21.02 -1.15 -2.71
CA TYR A 15 21.07 -1.80 -1.40
C TYR A 15 22.52 -1.98 -0.92
N GLY A 16 23.14 -0.86 -0.54
CA GLY A 16 24.56 -0.81 -0.21
C GLY A 16 25.43 -1.01 -1.45
N ILE A 17 26.35 -1.97 -1.41
CA ILE A 17 27.24 -2.33 -2.53
C ILE A 17 26.61 -3.37 -3.49
N LYS A 18 25.29 -3.58 -3.40
CA LYS A 18 24.50 -4.45 -4.28
C LYS A 18 23.23 -3.73 -4.71
N SER A 19 22.48 -4.38 -5.60
CA SER A 19 21.12 -4.01 -5.93
C SER A 19 20.15 -5.14 -5.67
N ILE A 20 18.87 -4.79 -5.47
CA ILE A 20 17.76 -5.72 -5.44
C ILE A 20 16.97 -5.53 -6.73
N ASP A 21 16.95 -6.59 -7.52
CA ASP A 21 16.10 -6.74 -8.68
C ASP A 21 14.68 -7.11 -8.23
N GLN A 22 13.67 -6.38 -8.71
CA GLN A 22 12.27 -6.51 -8.26
C GLN A 22 11.49 -7.55 -9.09
N ARG A 23 12.10 -8.73 -9.26
CA ARG A 23 11.44 -9.94 -9.77
C ARG A 23 11.15 -10.90 -8.60
N TYR A 24 9.92 -11.40 -8.54
CA TYR A 24 9.43 -12.24 -7.45
C TYR A 24 8.88 -13.55 -7.97
N ARG A 25 8.89 -14.58 -7.12
CA ARG A 25 8.10 -15.78 -7.35
C ARG A 25 6.68 -15.52 -6.89
N PHE A 26 5.74 -15.59 -7.83
CA PHE A 26 4.32 -15.39 -7.56
C PHE A 26 3.54 -16.70 -7.70
N PRO A 27 2.35 -16.81 -7.09
CA PRO A 27 1.45 -17.92 -7.30
C PRO A 27 1.11 -18.10 -8.78
N GLY A 28 1.01 -19.35 -9.20
CA GLY A 28 0.43 -19.71 -10.49
C GLY A 28 -0.96 -19.09 -10.66
N ARG A 29 -1.28 -18.70 -11.90
CA ARG A 29 -2.56 -18.05 -12.23
C ARG A 29 -3.75 -18.97 -11.92
N ASN A 30 -4.93 -18.38 -11.68
CA ASN A 30 -6.22 -19.08 -11.46
C ASN A 30 -6.33 -19.94 -10.19
N GLN A 31 -5.50 -19.70 -9.17
CA GLN A 31 -5.69 -20.33 -7.85
C GLN A 31 -6.66 -19.51 -6.99
N HIS A 32 -7.72 -20.09 -6.45
CA HIS A 32 -8.66 -19.37 -5.61
C HIS A 32 -9.01 -20.22 -4.40
N PHE A 33 -9.18 -19.59 -3.24
CA PHE A 33 -9.38 -20.29 -1.97
C PHE A 33 -10.68 -19.86 -1.30
N LEU A 34 -11.11 -20.67 -0.32
CA LEU A 34 -12.32 -20.47 0.48
C LEU A 34 -13.60 -20.37 -0.38
N THR A 35 -13.63 -21.12 -1.47
CA THR A 35 -14.77 -21.19 -2.40
C THR A 35 -15.79 -22.26 -2.00
N GLU A 36 -15.41 -23.20 -1.12
CA GLU A 36 -16.30 -24.20 -0.52
C GLU A 36 -16.77 -23.77 0.87
N PHE A 37 -18.06 -23.99 1.18
CA PHE A 37 -18.65 -23.53 2.45
C PHE A 37 -18.03 -24.19 3.68
N ALA A 38 -17.66 -25.47 3.60
CA ALA A 38 -17.04 -26.19 4.71
C ALA A 38 -15.63 -25.66 5.02
N GLU A 39 -14.81 -25.47 3.99
CA GLU A 39 -13.45 -24.92 4.11
C GLU A 39 -13.49 -23.47 4.64
N TRP A 40 -14.32 -22.62 4.03
CA TRP A 40 -14.52 -21.25 4.49
C TRP A 40 -14.95 -21.20 5.96
N LEU A 41 -15.95 -22.00 6.37
CA LEU A 41 -16.43 -22.02 7.75
C LEU A 41 -15.38 -22.52 8.73
N ALA A 42 -14.53 -23.47 8.33
CA ALA A 42 -13.41 -23.93 9.15
C ALA A 42 -12.42 -22.79 9.42
N CYS A 43 -12.04 -22.03 8.38
CA CYS A 43 -11.15 -20.87 8.53
C CYS A 43 -11.79 -19.77 9.39
N GLN A 44 -13.10 -19.50 9.23
CA GLN A 44 -13.82 -18.56 10.11
C GLN A 44 -13.81 -18.99 11.60
N ARG A 45 -13.62 -20.29 11.87
CA ARG A 45 -13.51 -20.85 13.23
C ARG A 45 -12.05 -20.96 13.73
N GLY A 46 -11.09 -20.45 12.96
CA GLY A 46 -9.67 -20.43 13.32
C GLY A 46 -8.92 -21.71 12.98
N ALA A 47 -9.44 -22.55 12.08
CA ALA A 47 -8.66 -23.65 11.54
C ALA A 47 -7.59 -23.14 10.57
N GLU A 48 -6.44 -23.80 10.55
CA GLU A 48 -5.42 -23.61 9.53
C GLU A 48 -5.95 -24.04 8.14
N PRO A 49 -5.53 -23.37 7.05
CA PRO A 49 -5.97 -23.75 5.72
C PRO A 49 -5.42 -25.11 5.31
N VAL A 50 -6.24 -25.89 4.60
CA VAL A 50 -5.85 -27.21 4.07
C VAL A 50 -5.06 -27.06 2.77
N LEU A 51 -5.43 -26.07 1.95
CA LEU A 51 -4.78 -25.79 0.68
C LEU A 51 -3.58 -24.86 0.88
N THR A 52 -2.61 -24.96 -0.03
CA THR A 52 -1.41 -24.11 -0.04
C THR A 52 -1.18 -23.51 -1.41
N LEU A 53 -0.64 -22.29 -1.45
CA LEU A 53 -0.28 -21.61 -2.68
C LEU A 53 0.81 -22.38 -3.43
N GLN A 54 0.56 -22.62 -4.72
CA GLN A 54 1.55 -23.17 -5.64
C GLN A 54 2.23 -22.03 -6.40
N PHE A 55 3.55 -21.91 -6.26
CA PHE A 55 4.32 -20.83 -6.86
C PHE A 55 4.90 -21.24 -8.21
N ASP A 56 4.94 -20.29 -9.14
CA ASP A 56 5.67 -20.46 -10.39
C ASP A 56 7.19 -20.56 -10.11
N SER A 57 7.89 -21.38 -10.89
CA SER A 57 9.33 -21.64 -10.68
C SER A 57 10.21 -20.42 -10.99
N SER A 58 9.81 -19.64 -12.00
CA SER A 58 10.56 -18.51 -12.52
C SER A 58 10.13 -17.18 -11.89
N PRO A 59 11.07 -16.38 -11.34
CA PRO A 59 10.77 -15.02 -10.91
C PRO A 59 10.36 -14.12 -12.08
N ARG A 60 9.40 -13.22 -11.84
CA ARG A 60 8.91 -12.24 -12.83
C ARG A 60 8.59 -10.90 -12.19
N TYR A 61 8.47 -9.86 -13.01
CA TYR A 61 7.94 -8.58 -12.58
C TYR A 61 6.45 -8.67 -12.29
N MET A 62 5.97 -7.86 -11.35
CA MET A 62 4.55 -7.71 -11.07
C MET A 62 3.84 -7.07 -12.26
N CYS A 63 2.81 -7.72 -12.80
CA CYS A 63 2.03 -7.25 -13.96
C CYS A 63 0.51 -7.34 -13.75
N SER A 64 0.05 -7.79 -12.59
CA SER A 64 -1.37 -8.02 -12.31
C SER A 64 -1.72 -7.81 -10.83
N ASN A 65 -3.02 -7.66 -10.57
CA ASN A 65 -3.56 -7.56 -9.22
C ASN A 65 -3.33 -8.82 -8.37
N ARG A 66 -3.16 -10.01 -8.98
CA ARG A 66 -2.83 -11.24 -8.24
C ARG A 66 -1.42 -11.18 -7.66
N GLU A 67 -0.48 -10.68 -8.45
CA GLU A 67 0.91 -10.53 -8.02
C GLU A 67 1.04 -9.40 -7.00
N LEU A 68 0.27 -8.32 -7.17
CA LEU A 68 0.17 -7.27 -6.17
C LEU A 68 -0.43 -7.79 -4.85
N ALA A 69 -1.47 -8.62 -4.90
CA ALA A 69 -2.07 -9.26 -3.73
C ALA A 69 -1.07 -10.16 -2.99
N GLU A 70 -0.27 -10.95 -3.70
CA GLU A 70 0.77 -11.77 -3.07
C GLU A 70 1.92 -10.91 -2.52
N TYR A 71 2.32 -9.85 -3.22
CA TYR A 71 3.37 -8.98 -2.71
C TYR A 71 2.99 -8.42 -1.35
N VAL A 72 1.75 -7.93 -1.19
CA VAL A 72 1.25 -7.42 0.10
C VAL A 72 0.81 -8.54 1.06
N HIS A 73 0.96 -9.80 0.67
CA HIS A 73 0.81 -10.97 1.55
C HIS A 73 2.12 -11.22 2.30
N GLN A 74 3.25 -11.07 1.61
CA GLN A 74 4.59 -11.39 2.12
C GLN A 74 5.42 -10.18 2.52
N ASP A 75 4.98 -8.96 2.18
CA ASP A 75 5.71 -7.75 2.56
C ASP A 75 5.77 -7.58 4.07
N PHE A 76 6.90 -7.05 4.54
CA PHE A 76 6.96 -6.51 5.90
C PHE A 76 6.65 -5.02 5.89
N SER A 77 6.12 -4.54 7.03
CA SER A 77 5.68 -3.16 7.30
C SER A 77 6.13 -2.10 6.26
N PHE A 78 7.31 -1.52 6.38
CA PHE A 78 7.73 -0.38 5.54
C PHE A 78 8.58 -0.78 4.33
N GLN A 79 8.61 -2.07 3.95
CA GLN A 79 9.52 -2.63 2.94
C GLN A 79 9.51 -1.83 1.62
N THR A 80 8.34 -1.60 1.05
CA THR A 80 8.24 -0.94 -0.26
C THR A 80 8.60 0.54 -0.19
N TYR A 81 8.34 1.19 0.94
CA TYR A 81 8.66 2.61 1.14
C TYR A 81 10.14 2.82 1.47
N LEU A 82 10.77 1.84 2.11
CA LEU A 82 12.23 1.74 2.20
C LEU A 82 12.83 1.64 0.80
N ASN A 83 12.32 0.74 -0.04
CA ASN A 83 12.78 0.60 -1.42
C ASN A 83 12.61 1.91 -2.20
N ALA A 84 11.46 2.56 -2.10
CA ALA A 84 11.21 3.85 -2.72
C ALA A 84 12.19 4.93 -2.23
N ALA A 85 12.40 5.06 -0.91
CA ALA A 85 13.37 6.01 -0.35
C ALA A 85 14.79 5.77 -0.90
N LEU A 86 15.23 4.51 -0.97
CA LEU A 86 16.55 4.15 -1.50
C LEU A 86 16.68 4.51 -2.99
N ILE A 87 15.65 4.25 -3.80
CA ILE A 87 15.60 4.65 -5.21
C ILE A 87 15.67 6.18 -5.32
N MET A 88 14.87 6.90 -4.54
CA MET A 88 14.79 8.37 -4.58
C MET A 88 16.11 9.03 -4.13
N LEU A 89 16.78 8.48 -3.11
CA LEU A 89 18.09 8.96 -2.66
C LEU A 89 19.17 8.82 -3.75
N ARG A 90 19.11 7.77 -4.58
CA ARG A 90 20.05 7.56 -5.70
C ARG A 90 19.90 8.61 -6.82
N LEU A 91 18.75 9.28 -6.90
CA LEU A 91 18.51 10.32 -7.91
C LEU A 91 19.31 11.61 -7.66
N GLY A 92 19.86 11.80 -6.45
CA GLY A 92 20.72 12.93 -6.11
C GLY A 92 19.98 14.16 -5.58
N GLY A 93 20.72 15.25 -5.37
CA GLY A 93 20.26 16.45 -4.65
C GLY A 93 19.00 17.10 -5.23
N GLU A 94 18.85 17.10 -6.56
CA GLU A 94 17.70 17.70 -7.23
C GLU A 94 16.35 17.01 -6.92
N ALA A 95 16.41 15.74 -6.52
CA ALA A 95 15.25 14.96 -6.10
C ALA A 95 14.85 15.22 -4.64
N LEU A 96 15.71 15.81 -3.81
CA LEU A 96 15.37 16.18 -2.43
C LEU A 96 14.33 17.31 -2.40
N SER A 97 13.58 17.46 -1.31
CA SER A 97 12.61 18.55 -1.17
C SER A 97 13.26 19.92 -1.47
N PRO A 98 12.58 20.85 -2.18
CA PRO A 98 13.08 22.21 -2.39
C PRO A 98 13.33 22.99 -1.09
N THR A 99 12.73 22.58 0.03
CA THR A 99 12.96 23.19 1.35
C THR A 99 14.05 22.49 2.16
N ASN A 100 14.70 21.47 1.61
CA ASN A 100 15.83 20.82 2.27
C ASN A 100 17.00 21.83 2.41
N PRO A 101 17.47 22.11 3.64
CA PRO A 101 18.47 23.15 3.88
C PRO A 101 19.84 22.84 3.26
N TYR A 102 20.09 21.58 2.88
CA TYR A 102 21.34 21.14 2.27
C TYR A 102 21.28 21.01 0.75
N ARG A 103 20.11 21.25 0.12
CA ARG A 103 19.94 21.07 -1.34
C ARG A 103 20.92 21.92 -2.15
N ASP A 104 21.02 23.20 -1.82
CA ASP A 104 21.87 24.17 -2.53
C ASP A 104 23.18 24.49 -1.76
N SER A 105 23.44 23.75 -0.69
CA SER A 105 24.60 23.96 0.17
C SER A 105 25.88 23.51 -0.52
N ARG A 106 26.90 24.39 -0.57
CA ARG A 106 28.21 24.09 -1.14
C ARG A 106 29.22 23.52 -0.14
N THR A 107 28.91 23.59 1.16
CA THR A 107 29.87 23.32 2.25
C THR A 107 29.34 22.38 3.32
N GLN A 108 28.06 22.02 3.27
CA GLN A 108 27.37 21.12 4.21
C GLN A 108 26.49 20.14 3.45
N PHE A 109 26.24 18.96 4.02
CA PHE A 109 25.33 17.96 3.45
C PHE A 109 24.44 17.38 4.56
N GLY A 110 23.26 16.88 4.16
CA GLY A 110 22.33 16.22 5.07
C GLY A 110 22.72 14.76 5.31
N ASP A 111 22.61 14.32 6.57
CA ASP A 111 22.88 12.92 6.95
C ASP A 111 21.91 12.48 8.05
N ILE A 112 22.27 12.74 9.31
CA ILE A 112 21.45 12.45 10.50
C ILE A 112 20.16 13.29 10.50
N THR A 113 20.23 14.52 10.00
CA THR A 113 19.10 15.43 9.77
C THR A 113 19.02 15.75 8.29
N PHE A 114 17.79 15.79 7.75
CA PHE A 114 17.50 16.09 6.33
C PHE A 114 18.28 15.25 5.28
N GLY A 115 18.85 14.12 5.70
CA GLY A 115 19.63 13.20 4.85
C GLY A 115 19.08 11.78 4.86
N ASN A 116 19.89 10.84 4.35
CA ASN A 116 19.49 9.45 4.19
C ASN A 116 19.13 8.78 5.52
N LYS A 117 19.94 8.94 6.58
CA LYS A 117 19.67 8.35 7.91
C LYS A 117 18.37 8.88 8.48
N ASN A 118 18.06 10.16 8.24
CA ASN A 118 16.81 10.75 8.70
C ASN A 118 15.59 10.15 7.99
N VAL A 119 15.52 10.19 6.66
CA VAL A 119 14.31 9.77 5.93
C VAL A 119 14.05 8.27 6.10
N LEU A 120 15.10 7.44 6.11
CA LEU A 120 14.97 6.00 6.29
C LEU A 120 14.43 5.65 7.69
N SER A 121 14.88 6.37 8.73
CA SER A 121 14.34 6.22 10.08
C SER A 121 12.89 6.70 10.17
N MET A 122 12.59 7.87 9.59
CA MET A 122 11.24 8.46 9.64
C MET A 122 10.19 7.58 8.95
N VAL A 123 10.53 6.96 7.81
CA VAL A 123 9.65 6.01 7.12
C VAL A 123 9.31 4.83 8.03
N ALA A 124 10.30 4.24 8.71
CA ALA A 124 10.07 3.12 9.63
C ALA A 124 9.22 3.51 10.84
N GLN A 125 9.47 4.69 11.42
CA GLN A 125 8.71 5.21 12.55
C GLN A 125 7.24 5.51 12.17
N ALA A 126 7.05 6.19 11.04
CA ALA A 126 5.72 6.53 10.53
C ALA A 126 4.89 5.28 10.21
N ALA A 127 5.52 4.24 9.66
CA ALA A 127 4.85 2.96 9.41
C ALA A 127 4.21 2.37 10.67
N LEU A 128 4.98 2.29 11.77
CA LEU A 128 4.49 1.77 13.04
C LEU A 128 3.40 2.66 13.63
N LEU A 129 3.58 3.98 13.57
CA LEU A 129 2.61 4.94 14.09
C LEU A 129 1.27 4.87 13.34
N GLY A 130 1.31 4.80 12.00
CA GLY A 130 0.13 4.61 11.16
C GLY A 130 -0.63 3.32 11.52
N GLN A 131 0.08 2.21 11.76
CA GLN A 131 -0.55 0.96 12.17
C GLN A 131 -1.17 1.03 13.57
N LYS A 132 -0.54 1.73 14.53
CA LYS A 132 -1.13 1.97 15.85
C LYS A 132 -2.46 2.72 15.74
N GLY A 133 -2.50 3.77 14.90
CA GLY A 133 -3.74 4.49 14.59
C GLY A 133 -4.81 3.57 13.99
N ALA A 134 -4.44 2.73 13.02
CA ALA A 134 -5.37 1.76 12.45
C ALA A 134 -5.91 0.75 13.47
N TYR A 135 -5.07 0.23 14.37
CA TYR A 135 -5.48 -0.76 15.37
C TYR A 135 -6.45 -0.18 16.40
N TYR A 136 -6.29 1.09 16.78
CA TYR A 136 -7.28 1.79 17.59
C TYR A 136 -8.66 1.75 16.93
N HIS A 137 -8.73 2.15 15.66
CA HIS A 137 -9.98 2.15 14.91
C HIS A 137 -10.57 0.74 14.69
N LYS A 138 -9.72 -0.25 14.41
CA LYS A 138 -10.15 -1.64 14.22
C LYS A 138 -10.84 -2.18 15.47
N TRP A 139 -10.20 -2.06 16.63
CA TRP A 139 -10.63 -2.77 17.83
C TRP A 139 -11.52 -1.96 18.75
N LEU A 140 -11.12 -0.72 19.03
CA LEU A 140 -11.80 0.08 20.04
C LEU A 140 -13.03 0.79 19.46
N VAL A 141 -13.03 1.07 18.15
CA VAL A 141 -14.12 1.81 17.51
C VAL A 141 -15.03 0.90 16.68
N HIS A 142 -14.56 0.40 15.52
CA HIS A 142 -15.47 -0.03 14.45
C HIS A 142 -15.77 -1.53 14.42
N ARG A 143 -14.79 -2.41 14.69
CA ARG A 143 -14.95 -3.88 14.65
C ARG A 143 -15.66 -4.39 13.38
N ARG A 144 -15.39 -3.77 12.23
CA ARG A 144 -16.05 -4.09 10.95
C ARG A 144 -15.70 -5.50 10.49
N LEU A 145 -16.71 -6.26 10.06
CA LEU A 145 -16.52 -7.56 9.40
C LEU A 145 -15.68 -7.45 8.12
N ARG A 146 -15.07 -8.56 7.70
CA ARG A 146 -14.25 -8.67 6.49
C ARG A 146 -15.11 -8.99 5.25
N PRO A 147 -14.59 -8.75 4.02
CA PRO A 147 -15.34 -9.06 2.80
C PRO A 147 -15.78 -10.52 2.69
N GLU A 148 -14.90 -11.47 3.02
CA GLU A 148 -15.24 -12.91 3.04
C GLU A 148 -16.37 -13.24 4.04
N CYS A 149 -16.46 -12.53 5.16
CA CYS A 149 -17.56 -12.71 6.12
C CYS A 149 -18.89 -12.20 5.55
N LEU A 150 -18.87 -11.11 4.77
CA LEU A 150 -20.06 -10.60 4.10
C LEU A 150 -20.53 -11.59 3.03
N ALA A 151 -19.62 -12.13 2.24
CA ALA A 151 -19.94 -13.17 1.25
C ALA A 151 -20.50 -14.44 1.90
N GLY A 152 -19.98 -14.84 3.06
CA GLY A 152 -20.59 -15.90 3.88
C GLY A 152 -22.04 -15.60 4.27
N ARG A 153 -22.37 -14.34 4.59
CA ARG A 153 -23.77 -13.93 4.84
C ARG A 153 -24.62 -13.99 3.58
N ILE A 154 -24.09 -13.60 2.42
CA ILE A 154 -24.78 -13.71 1.13
C ILE A 154 -25.11 -15.18 0.81
N GLU A 155 -24.14 -16.08 0.96
CA GLU A 155 -24.33 -17.53 0.74
C GLU A 155 -25.40 -18.12 1.67
N VAL A 156 -25.38 -17.77 2.95
CA VAL A 156 -26.40 -18.21 3.93
C VAL A 156 -27.78 -17.59 3.63
N HIS A 157 -27.82 -16.34 3.20
CA HIS A 157 -29.05 -15.64 2.80
C HIS A 157 -29.72 -16.33 1.60
N LEU A 158 -28.98 -16.49 0.51
CA LEU A 158 -29.50 -17.03 -0.75
C LEU A 158 -29.81 -18.53 -0.67
N SER A 159 -29.21 -19.26 0.27
CA SER A 159 -29.57 -20.66 0.56
C SER A 159 -30.82 -20.82 1.43
N GLY A 160 -31.43 -19.73 1.90
CA GLY A 160 -32.63 -19.77 2.75
C GLY A 160 -32.37 -20.23 4.19
N ARG A 161 -31.11 -20.44 4.58
CA ARG A 161 -30.75 -20.89 5.94
C ARG A 161 -30.96 -19.81 6.99
N LYS A 162 -30.77 -18.54 6.62
CA LYS A 162 -31.05 -17.37 7.47
C LYS A 162 -31.15 -16.11 6.64
N SER A 163 -32.16 -15.28 6.92
CA SER A 163 -32.28 -13.95 6.31
C SER A 163 -31.36 -12.92 6.99
N TYR A 164 -30.80 -12.04 6.18
CA TYR A 164 -29.96 -10.92 6.59
C TYR A 164 -30.43 -9.66 5.87
N ASP A 165 -30.30 -8.51 6.51
CA ASP A 165 -30.54 -7.20 5.90
C ASP A 165 -29.35 -6.83 5.00
N ILE A 166 -29.40 -7.32 3.75
CA ILE A 166 -28.38 -7.07 2.71
C ILE A 166 -29.10 -6.37 1.56
N ASP A 167 -28.52 -5.25 1.13
CA ASP A 167 -29.05 -4.50 -0.01
C ASP A 167 -29.20 -5.39 -1.25
N SER A 168 -30.36 -5.31 -1.90
CA SER A 168 -30.69 -6.13 -3.06
C SER A 168 -29.76 -5.87 -4.24
N ALA A 169 -29.17 -4.67 -4.35
CA ALA A 169 -28.16 -4.37 -5.37
C ALA A 169 -26.89 -5.22 -5.20
N VAL A 170 -26.53 -5.56 -3.96
CA VAL A 170 -25.40 -6.47 -3.69
C VAL A 170 -25.78 -7.91 -4.04
N LEU A 171 -26.98 -8.35 -3.65
CA LEU A 171 -27.45 -9.71 -3.91
C LEU A 171 -27.63 -9.99 -5.40
N ASN A 172 -28.09 -8.99 -6.16
CA ASN A 172 -28.44 -9.13 -7.57
C ASN A 172 -27.34 -8.71 -8.54
N CYS A 173 -26.14 -8.36 -8.06
CA CYS A 173 -25.06 -7.95 -8.95
C CYS A 173 -24.49 -9.15 -9.73
N ASP A 174 -24.00 -8.88 -10.95
CA ASP A 174 -23.36 -9.86 -11.84
C ASP A 174 -22.26 -10.67 -11.17
N ALA A 175 -21.52 -10.08 -10.23
CA ALA A 175 -20.42 -10.76 -9.55
C ALA A 175 -20.91 -11.97 -8.74
N VAL A 176 -22.04 -11.86 -8.05
CA VAL A 176 -22.63 -12.96 -7.26
C VAL A 176 -23.02 -14.13 -8.17
N ALA A 177 -23.67 -13.84 -9.31
CA ALA A 177 -24.05 -14.84 -10.29
C ALA A 177 -22.82 -15.53 -10.93
N ARG A 178 -21.78 -14.75 -11.28
CA ARG A 178 -20.53 -15.29 -11.86
C ARG A 178 -19.79 -16.20 -10.89
N THR A 179 -19.69 -15.82 -9.62
CA THR A 179 -19.09 -16.66 -8.58
C THR A 179 -19.86 -17.96 -8.41
N LYS A 180 -21.20 -17.91 -8.37
CA LYS A 180 -22.05 -19.10 -8.28
C LYS A 180 -21.84 -20.04 -9.47
N ALA A 181 -21.75 -19.49 -10.68
CA ALA A 181 -21.49 -20.27 -11.88
C ALA A 181 -20.09 -20.92 -11.88
N ALA A 182 -19.07 -20.24 -11.34
CA ALA A 182 -17.70 -20.72 -11.31
C ALA A 182 -17.41 -21.74 -10.20
N TYR A 183 -18.00 -21.56 -9.01
CA TYR A 183 -17.63 -22.30 -7.81
C TYR A 183 -18.78 -23.03 -7.12
N GLY A 184 -20.02 -22.87 -7.59
CA GLY A 184 -21.18 -23.49 -6.96
C GLY A 184 -21.60 -22.86 -5.63
N THR A 185 -20.96 -21.78 -5.17
CA THR A 185 -21.30 -21.01 -3.97
C THR A 185 -21.32 -19.50 -4.27
N HIS A 186 -21.88 -18.69 -3.37
CA HIS A 186 -21.81 -17.22 -3.45
C HIS A 186 -20.70 -16.63 -2.56
N LEU A 187 -19.73 -17.46 -2.15
CA LEU A 187 -18.59 -17.05 -1.33
C LEU A 187 -17.61 -16.21 -2.15
N LEU A 188 -16.88 -15.30 -1.50
CA LEU A 188 -15.85 -14.50 -2.16
C LEU A 188 -14.60 -15.38 -2.37
N PRO A 189 -14.17 -15.67 -3.61
CA PRO A 189 -12.91 -16.35 -3.83
C PRO A 189 -11.77 -15.41 -3.41
N VAL A 190 -10.99 -15.82 -2.40
CA VAL A 190 -9.87 -15.02 -1.87
C VAL A 190 -8.54 -15.50 -2.46
N ALA A 191 -7.53 -14.63 -2.43
CA ALA A 191 -6.20 -14.95 -2.96
C ALA A 191 -5.35 -15.79 -2.00
N PHE A 192 -5.67 -15.75 -0.70
CA PHE A 192 -4.88 -16.39 0.35
C PHE A 192 -5.62 -17.63 0.89
N PRO A 193 -4.94 -18.76 1.09
CA PRO A 193 -5.57 -19.97 1.63
C PRO A 193 -6.25 -19.75 2.97
N GLU A 194 -5.64 -18.95 3.85
CA GLU A 194 -6.14 -18.63 5.18
C GLU A 194 -7.20 -17.51 5.19
N GLY A 195 -7.43 -16.85 4.05
CA GLY A 195 -8.30 -15.70 3.96
C GLY A 195 -7.73 -14.47 4.65
N CYS A 196 -8.57 -13.75 5.40
CA CYS A 196 -8.17 -12.51 6.03
C CYS A 196 -7.43 -12.71 7.38
N PRO A 197 -6.50 -11.79 7.73
CA PRO A 197 -5.91 -11.82 9.07
C PRO A 197 -6.95 -11.66 10.18
N THR A 198 -6.69 -12.26 11.34
CA THR A 198 -7.56 -12.36 12.53
C THR A 198 -7.70 -11.05 13.32
N HIS A 199 -8.01 -9.97 12.62
CA HIS A 199 -8.37 -8.67 13.16
C HIS A 199 -9.42 -7.98 12.27
N PRO A 200 -10.21 -7.02 12.81
CA PRO A 200 -11.27 -6.33 12.07
C PRO A 200 -10.79 -5.68 10.77
N SER A 201 -11.73 -5.45 9.85
CA SER A 201 -11.43 -4.95 8.51
C SER A 201 -11.03 -3.46 8.51
N TYR A 202 -11.74 -2.60 9.25
CA TYR A 202 -11.65 -1.15 9.03
C TYR A 202 -10.82 -0.39 10.08
N PRO A 203 -9.94 0.53 9.65
CA PRO A 203 -9.41 0.68 8.29
C PRO A 203 -8.36 -0.39 7.99
N ALA A 204 -7.86 -0.49 6.76
CA ALA A 204 -6.78 -1.42 6.43
C ALA A 204 -5.45 -0.95 7.06
N ALA A 205 -4.76 -1.83 7.80
CA ALA A 205 -3.50 -1.48 8.47
C ALA A 205 -2.37 -1.23 7.45
N HIS A 206 -2.29 -2.04 6.38
CA HIS A 206 -1.42 -1.79 5.23
C HIS A 206 -1.67 -0.41 4.61
N ALA A 207 -2.92 0.05 4.56
CA ALA A 207 -3.23 1.37 4.01
C ALA A 207 -2.82 2.51 4.95
N ALA A 208 -3.00 2.38 6.27
CA ALA A 208 -2.51 3.39 7.22
C ALA A 208 -0.99 3.47 7.25
N ASN A 209 -0.32 2.32 7.20
CA ASN A 209 1.12 2.26 6.99
C ASN A 209 1.53 2.97 5.69
N ALA A 210 0.85 2.63 4.58
CA ALA A 210 1.10 3.19 3.27
C ALA A 210 0.96 4.72 3.24
N GLY A 211 -0.14 5.21 3.83
CA GLY A 211 -0.40 6.64 3.92
C GLY A 211 0.69 7.35 4.71
N ALA A 212 1.05 6.82 5.88
CA ALA A 212 2.07 7.42 6.73
C ALA A 212 3.44 7.48 6.03
N CYS A 213 3.88 6.37 5.44
CA CYS A 213 5.17 6.32 4.76
C CYS A 213 5.22 7.25 3.53
N ALA A 214 4.16 7.25 2.72
CA ALA A 214 4.07 8.13 1.55
C ALA A 214 4.11 9.60 1.94
N THR A 215 3.46 10.00 3.03
CA THR A 215 3.52 11.36 3.58
C THR A 215 4.94 11.75 3.97
N ILE A 216 5.70 10.85 4.61
CA ILE A 216 7.13 11.10 4.89
C ILE A 216 7.94 11.26 3.61
N LEU A 217 7.75 10.39 2.60
CA LEU A 217 8.48 10.52 1.35
C LEU A 217 8.17 11.86 0.65
N LYS A 218 6.91 12.26 0.57
CA LYS A 218 6.52 13.56 -0.01
C LYS A 218 7.11 14.75 0.76
N ALA A 219 7.30 14.63 2.08
CA ALA A 219 7.92 15.68 2.89
C ALA A 219 9.43 15.84 2.64
N PHE A 220 10.14 14.75 2.33
CA PHE A 220 11.60 14.74 2.18
C PHE A 220 12.09 14.90 0.73
N PHE A 221 11.23 14.67 -0.27
CA PHE A 221 11.59 14.69 -1.68
C PHE A 221 10.75 15.69 -2.48
N ASN A 222 11.28 16.13 -3.61
CA ASN A 222 10.58 17.00 -4.54
C ASN A 222 9.52 16.21 -5.32
N GLU A 223 8.25 16.41 -4.97
CA GLU A 223 7.11 15.72 -5.60
C GLU A 223 7.04 15.93 -7.12
N ASP A 224 7.53 17.06 -7.63
CA ASP A 224 7.50 17.42 -9.05
C ASP A 224 8.71 16.89 -9.83
N TYR A 225 9.67 16.24 -9.16
CA TYR A 225 10.85 15.71 -9.82
C TYR A 225 10.46 14.60 -10.83
N PRO A 226 10.83 14.71 -12.11
CA PRO A 226 10.50 13.71 -13.12
C PRO A 226 11.34 12.45 -12.92
N ILE A 227 10.68 11.29 -12.89
CA ILE A 227 11.37 10.00 -12.81
C ILE A 227 12.11 9.74 -14.13
N PRO A 228 13.43 9.50 -14.09
CA PRO A 228 14.18 9.18 -15.30
C PRO A 228 13.86 7.75 -15.76
N HIS A 229 13.75 7.57 -17.08
CA HIS A 229 13.57 6.27 -17.72
C HIS A 229 12.43 5.40 -17.13
N PRO A 230 11.19 5.93 -17.02
CA PRO A 230 10.08 5.14 -16.51
C PRO A 230 9.82 3.91 -17.39
N VAL A 231 9.30 2.86 -16.78
CA VAL A 231 9.09 1.54 -17.39
C VAL A 231 7.69 0.99 -17.13
N GLU A 232 7.31 -0.03 -17.89
CA GLU A 232 6.12 -0.86 -17.67
C GLU A 232 6.45 -2.33 -17.91
N ALA A 233 5.99 -3.20 -17.01
CA ALA A 233 6.17 -4.64 -17.17
C ALA A 233 5.39 -5.16 -18.39
N THR A 234 5.97 -6.14 -19.08
CA THR A 234 5.25 -6.89 -20.12
C THR A 234 4.06 -7.63 -19.51
N ALA A 235 3.06 -8.00 -20.32
CA ALA A 235 1.83 -8.64 -19.85
C ALA A 235 2.04 -10.03 -19.18
N ASP A 236 3.20 -10.64 -19.40
CA ASP A 236 3.65 -11.89 -18.77
C ASP A 236 4.65 -11.65 -17.62
N GLY A 237 5.05 -10.41 -17.37
CA GLY A 237 6.04 -10.02 -16.36
C GLY A 237 7.47 -10.45 -16.69
N SER A 238 7.75 -10.97 -17.88
CA SER A 238 9.08 -11.48 -18.25
C SER A 238 10.14 -10.38 -18.41
N GLY A 239 9.72 -9.15 -18.69
CA GLY A 239 10.61 -8.01 -18.84
C GLY A 239 9.94 -6.66 -18.56
N LEU A 240 10.74 -5.60 -18.66
CA LEU A 240 10.32 -4.20 -18.57
C LEU A 240 10.50 -3.54 -19.93
N THR A 241 9.56 -2.69 -20.31
CA THR A 241 9.60 -1.88 -21.53
C THR A 241 9.57 -0.39 -21.18
N PRO A 242 10.24 0.49 -21.95
CA PRO A 242 10.20 1.92 -21.68
C PRO A 242 8.77 2.48 -21.75
N TRP A 243 8.34 3.19 -20.72
CA TRP A 243 7.09 3.94 -20.71
C TRP A 243 7.21 5.15 -21.66
N LYS A 244 6.24 5.28 -22.58
CA LYS A 244 6.24 6.33 -23.63
C LYS A 244 5.12 7.38 -23.45
N GLY A 245 4.37 7.31 -22.36
CA GLY A 245 3.31 8.27 -22.08
C GLY A 245 3.82 9.52 -21.38
N GLN A 246 2.91 10.21 -20.69
CA GLN A 246 3.22 11.45 -19.98
C GLN A 246 4.31 11.24 -18.92
N PRO A 247 5.14 12.27 -18.63
CA PRO A 247 6.14 12.21 -17.57
C PRO A 247 5.52 11.81 -16.24
N LEU A 248 6.20 10.90 -15.53
CA LEU A 248 5.83 10.48 -14.19
C LEU A 248 6.71 11.25 -13.20
N THR A 249 6.12 11.71 -12.10
CA THR A 249 6.83 12.45 -11.05
C THR A 249 6.95 11.61 -9.79
N LEU A 250 7.89 11.96 -8.92
CA LEU A 250 8.06 11.29 -7.63
C LEU A 250 6.76 11.31 -6.80
N GLY A 251 6.07 12.46 -6.71
CA GLY A 251 4.82 12.58 -5.96
C GLY A 251 3.72 11.66 -6.51
N ASN A 252 3.57 11.60 -7.83
CA ASN A 252 2.58 10.74 -8.48
C ASN A 252 2.87 9.26 -8.25
N GLU A 253 4.13 8.83 -8.36
CA GLU A 253 4.49 7.42 -8.14
C GLU A 253 4.50 7.03 -6.66
N VAL A 254 4.76 7.95 -5.73
CA VAL A 254 4.61 7.72 -4.28
C VAL A 254 3.14 7.53 -3.93
N ASN A 255 2.25 8.41 -4.43
CA ASN A 255 0.81 8.25 -4.22
C ASN A 255 0.28 6.96 -4.89
N LYS A 256 0.81 6.61 -6.08
CA LYS A 256 0.47 5.35 -6.74
C LYS A 256 0.96 4.14 -5.94
N LEU A 257 2.15 4.19 -5.37
CA LEU A 257 2.70 3.14 -4.50
C LEU A 257 1.79 2.88 -3.30
N ALA A 258 1.38 3.95 -2.62
CA ALA A 258 0.47 3.87 -1.48
C ALA A 258 -0.87 3.23 -1.88
N ASN A 259 -1.42 3.62 -3.04
CA ASN A 259 -2.62 3.00 -3.60
C ASN A 259 -2.41 1.55 -4.00
N ASN A 260 -1.28 1.18 -4.61
CA ASN A 260 -0.99 -0.21 -4.98
C ASN A 260 -0.95 -1.09 -3.72
N VAL A 261 -0.25 -0.68 -2.66
CA VAL A 261 -0.22 -1.44 -1.40
C VAL A 261 -1.62 -1.54 -0.78
N ALA A 262 -2.36 -0.44 -0.71
CA ALA A 262 -3.68 -0.41 -0.09
C ALA A 262 -4.74 -1.21 -0.89
N LEU A 263 -4.71 -1.15 -2.21
CA LEU A 263 -5.65 -1.84 -3.10
C LEU A 263 -5.23 -3.28 -3.42
N GLY A 264 -3.94 -3.63 -3.26
CA GLY A 264 -3.47 -5.01 -3.32
C GLY A 264 -4.19 -5.91 -2.32
N ARG A 265 -4.47 -5.39 -1.11
CA ARG A 265 -5.27 -6.11 -0.11
C ARG A 265 -6.75 -6.23 -0.50
N ASN A 266 -7.28 -5.33 -1.32
CA ASN A 266 -8.64 -5.47 -1.85
C ASN A 266 -8.68 -6.52 -2.96
N ALA A 267 -7.67 -6.51 -3.84
CA ALA A 267 -7.49 -7.54 -4.85
C ALA A 267 -7.33 -8.93 -4.26
N ALA A 268 -6.77 -9.04 -3.05
CA ALA A 268 -6.71 -10.30 -2.30
C ALA A 268 -8.06 -10.77 -1.73
N GLY A 269 -9.08 -9.91 -1.71
CA GLY A 269 -10.39 -10.20 -1.13
C GLY A 269 -10.49 -9.97 0.38
N VAL A 270 -9.48 -9.35 1.01
CA VAL A 270 -9.43 -9.21 2.48
C VAL A 270 -9.82 -7.83 3.01
N HIS A 271 -9.98 -6.83 2.14
CA HIS A 271 -10.40 -5.47 2.52
C HIS A 271 -11.41 -4.87 1.53
N PHE A 272 -12.23 -3.94 2.03
CA PHE A 272 -13.09 -3.09 1.20
C PHE A 272 -12.34 -1.84 0.74
N ARG A 273 -12.79 -1.23 -0.37
CA ARG A 273 -12.25 0.06 -0.83
C ARG A 273 -12.24 1.14 0.25
N SER A 274 -13.30 1.23 1.06
CA SER A 274 -13.34 2.20 2.16
C SER A 274 -12.32 1.91 3.26
N ASP A 275 -11.94 0.64 3.49
CA ASP A 275 -10.86 0.31 4.43
C ASP A 275 -9.52 0.84 3.91
N SER A 276 -9.28 0.74 2.61
CA SER A 276 -8.06 1.23 1.94
C SER A 276 -7.99 2.76 1.94
N ILE A 277 -9.00 3.44 1.37
CA ILE A 277 -8.95 4.89 1.17
C ILE A 277 -8.90 5.63 2.51
N ASN A 278 -9.77 5.25 3.46
CA ASN A 278 -9.75 5.90 4.78
C ASN A 278 -8.53 5.48 5.59
N GLY A 279 -7.97 4.29 5.34
CA GLY A 279 -6.70 3.88 5.91
C GLY A 279 -5.56 4.80 5.50
N LEU A 280 -5.45 5.14 4.20
CA LEU A 280 -4.45 6.10 3.72
C LEU A 280 -4.53 7.43 4.49
N PHE A 281 -5.74 7.94 4.70
CA PHE A 281 -5.94 9.19 5.46
C PHE A 281 -5.56 9.06 6.94
N VAL A 282 -5.92 7.96 7.60
CA VAL A 282 -5.47 7.71 8.99
C VAL A 282 -3.94 7.71 9.06
N GLY A 283 -3.28 7.08 8.09
CA GLY A 283 -1.83 7.09 7.97
C GLY A 283 -1.23 8.48 7.79
N GLU A 284 -1.77 9.24 6.85
CA GLU A 284 -1.34 10.61 6.55
C GLU A 284 -1.43 11.50 7.79
N GLU A 285 -2.56 11.50 8.51
CA GLU A 285 -2.72 12.28 9.74
C GLU A 285 -1.70 11.93 10.82
N GLN A 286 -1.39 10.64 11.00
CA GLN A 286 -0.35 10.21 11.95
C GLN A 286 1.03 10.71 11.54
N ALA A 287 1.36 10.66 10.25
CA ALA A 287 2.65 11.16 9.75
C ALA A 287 2.74 12.69 9.79
N LEU A 288 1.65 13.42 9.55
CA LEU A 288 1.60 14.87 9.71
C LEU A 288 1.87 15.27 11.17
N GLY A 289 1.26 14.56 12.14
CA GLY A 289 1.57 14.74 13.56
C GLY A 289 3.03 14.46 13.91
N LEU A 290 3.59 13.36 13.38
CA LEU A 290 5.00 13.03 13.55
C LEU A 290 5.93 14.13 13.00
N LEU A 291 5.61 14.69 11.82
CA LEU A 291 6.36 15.79 11.21
C LEU A 291 6.24 17.08 12.03
N CYS A 292 5.07 17.36 12.62
CA CYS A 292 4.90 18.48 13.55
C CYS A 292 5.85 18.36 14.74
N ASP A 293 5.89 17.19 15.40
CA ASP A 293 6.78 16.94 16.53
C ASP A 293 8.25 17.10 16.14
N TYR A 294 8.68 16.46 15.05
CA TYR A 294 10.06 16.51 14.58
C TYR A 294 10.48 17.90 14.11
N SER A 295 9.57 18.70 13.53
CA SER A 295 9.88 20.06 13.05
C SER A 295 10.43 20.97 14.15
N ARG A 296 10.13 20.69 15.43
CA ARG A 296 10.63 21.44 16.60
C ARG A 296 12.05 21.05 17.03
N THR A 297 12.60 19.98 16.45
CA THR A 297 13.84 19.33 16.94
C THR A 297 15.05 19.60 16.04
N TYR A 298 14.82 20.16 14.86
CA TYR A 298 15.87 20.54 13.92
C TYR A 298 16.50 21.87 14.30
N ASN A 299 17.84 21.96 14.20
CA ASN A 299 18.60 23.19 14.50
C ASN A 299 18.88 24.01 13.23
N GLU A 300 18.71 23.39 12.06
CA GLU A 300 18.91 23.98 10.76
C GLU A 300 17.87 25.09 10.50
N ARG A 301 18.26 26.11 9.73
CA ARG A 301 17.31 27.08 9.18
C ARG A 301 16.47 26.42 8.09
N PHE A 302 15.41 25.75 8.53
CA PHE A 302 14.55 24.93 7.69
C PHE A 302 13.26 25.67 7.34
N GLY A 303 12.93 25.73 6.05
CA GLY A 303 11.74 26.43 5.56
C GLY A 303 10.41 25.72 5.85
N GLY A 304 10.43 24.58 6.56
CA GLY A 304 9.30 23.71 6.83
C GLY A 304 9.16 22.58 5.81
N PHE A 305 8.53 21.48 6.22
CA PHE A 305 8.18 20.38 5.32
C PHE A 305 7.04 20.85 4.44
N VAL A 306 7.21 20.79 3.12
CA VAL A 306 6.17 21.18 2.17
C VAL A 306 5.81 19.96 1.34
N LEU A 307 4.54 19.57 1.38
CA LEU A 307 4.03 18.40 0.66
C LEU A 307 2.56 18.57 0.28
N SER A 308 2.10 17.75 -0.65
CA SER A 308 0.70 17.64 -1.05
C SER A 308 0.04 16.49 -0.29
N THR A 309 -1.11 16.72 0.33
CA THR A 309 -1.90 15.68 0.99
C THR A 309 -2.54 14.73 -0.05
N PHE A 310 -3.05 13.58 0.38
CA PHE A 310 -3.82 12.69 -0.52
C PHE A 310 -5.10 13.34 -1.05
N ARG A 311 -5.58 14.42 -0.40
CA ARG A 311 -6.73 15.22 -0.86
C ARG A 311 -6.34 16.31 -1.85
N GLY A 312 -5.04 16.46 -2.15
CA GLY A 312 -4.53 17.45 -3.10
C GLY A 312 -4.29 18.83 -2.51
N GLU A 313 -4.40 18.99 -1.19
CA GLU A 313 -4.06 20.24 -0.51
C GLU A 313 -2.56 20.32 -0.32
N LYS A 314 -1.94 21.46 -0.61
CA LYS A 314 -0.53 21.66 -0.29
C LYS A 314 -0.44 22.18 1.14
N VAL A 315 0.42 21.55 1.94
CA VAL A 315 0.61 21.89 3.36
C VAL A 315 2.07 22.19 3.64
N LYS A 316 2.29 23.06 4.62
CA LYS A 316 3.58 23.39 5.20
C LYS A 316 3.58 23.08 6.69
N ILE A 317 4.63 22.41 7.16
CA ILE A 317 4.82 22.07 8.57
C ILE A 317 6.13 22.67 9.08
N CYS A 318 6.05 23.56 10.06
CA CYS A 318 7.21 24.21 10.68
C CYS A 318 6.89 24.55 12.14
N ASP A 319 7.82 24.32 13.06
CA ASP A 319 7.67 24.62 14.49
C ASP A 319 6.36 24.10 15.11
N ALA A 320 5.98 22.86 14.76
CA ALA A 320 4.74 22.18 15.10
C ALA A 320 3.44 22.84 14.60
N ASN A 321 3.54 23.80 13.69
CA ASN A 321 2.39 24.37 13.01
C ASN A 321 2.22 23.72 11.64
N LEU A 322 1.04 23.15 11.40
CA LEU A 322 0.59 22.70 10.09
C LEU A 322 -0.34 23.76 9.49
N GLN A 323 -0.04 24.20 8.26
CA GLN A 323 -0.82 25.21 7.55
C GLN A 323 -0.99 24.81 6.08
N THR A 324 -2.15 25.06 5.50
CA THR A 324 -2.38 24.95 4.06
C THR A 324 -1.71 26.13 3.34
N VAL A 325 -1.05 25.88 2.20
CA VAL A 325 -0.28 26.86 1.42
C VAL A 325 -0.56 26.79 -0.07
#